data_AF-A0A673WXS1-F1
#
_entry.id   AF-A0A673WXS1-F1
#
_cell.length_a   1.000
_cell.length_b   1.000
_cell.length_c   1.000
_cell.angle_alpha   90.00
_cell.angle_beta   90.00
_cell.angle_gamma   90.00
#
_symmetry.space_group_name_H-M   'P 1'
#
loop_
_entity.id
_entity.type
_entity.pdbx_description
1 polymer ?
#
loop_
_entity_poly.entity_id
_entity_poly.type
_entity_poly.pdbx_seq_one_letter_code
_entity_poly.pdbx_strand_id
1 'polypeptide(L)'
;SLTVISHISPFVLSFPIGAQGEYAGLAAIKAYLNSKGEAHRTVCLIPKSAHGTNPASAQMAGMKVQVVEVDKDGNIDMANLKALVDKHKTNLAAMMITYPSTFGVFEESIDDVCNLIHQNGGQVYLDGANMNAQVGLCRPGDYGSDVSHLNLHKTFCIPHGGGGPGMGPIGVKEHLAPFLPSHPVVLMSAGNMSSSLGTISAAPWGSSAILPISWAYIKMMGAKGLVHATEVAILNANYMAKRLESHYKILFKGRKGFCAHEFILDVRPFKKSANIEAVDVAKRLQDYGFHAPTMSWPVAGTLMIEPTESEDKAEMDRFCDSLMGIRQEIADIEEGRMDARINPLKMAPHSLASITSSTWDRPYSREYAAFPLPFVRPETKFWPSISRIDDIYGDQHLVCTCPPMDVYESPYEEKRASS
;
A
#
# COMPACT_ATOMS: atom_id res chain seq x y z
N SER A 1 23.76 7.51 3.07
CA SER A 1 22.41 8.04 3.36
C SER A 1 21.45 6.89 3.61
N LEU A 2 21.08 6.08 2.61
CA LEU A 2 20.17 4.94 2.80
C LEU A 2 20.70 3.88 3.79
N THR A 3 22.00 3.57 3.74
CA THR A 3 22.67 2.70 4.71
C THR A 3 22.49 3.12 6.17
N VAL A 4 22.55 4.43 6.45
CA VAL A 4 22.40 4.95 7.82
C VAL A 4 20.95 4.81 8.28
N ILE A 5 20.00 5.04 7.36
CA ILE A 5 18.56 4.96 7.59
C ILE A 5 18.12 3.52 7.88
N SER A 6 18.67 2.52 7.17
CA SER A 6 18.25 1.12 7.36
C SER A 6 19.17 0.31 8.28
N HIS A 7 20.40 0.76 8.52
CA HIS A 7 21.50 -0.02 9.11
C HIS A 7 21.80 -1.34 8.38
N ILE A 8 21.66 -1.29 7.07
CA ILE A 8 21.92 -2.41 6.17
C ILE A 8 22.77 -1.90 4.99
N SER A 9 23.84 -2.62 4.64
CA SER A 9 24.88 -2.21 3.68
C SER A 9 25.59 -3.41 3.04
N PRO A 10 25.87 -3.37 1.72
CA PRO A 10 25.68 -2.28 0.77
C PRO A 10 24.26 -2.20 0.18
N PHE A 11 24.00 -1.14 -0.60
CA PHE A 11 22.77 -0.98 -1.37
C PHE A 11 22.98 -1.24 -2.86
N VAL A 12 22.02 -1.91 -3.49
CA VAL A 12 21.93 -2.04 -4.96
C VAL A 12 20.73 -1.26 -5.45
N LEU A 13 21.00 -0.35 -6.40
CA LEU A 13 20.03 0.60 -6.93
C LEU A 13 19.44 0.16 -8.28
N SER A 14 19.57 -1.10 -8.67
CA SER A 14 19.25 -1.55 -10.03
C SER A 14 17.75 -1.67 -10.31
N PHE A 15 16.90 -1.74 -9.28
CA PHE A 15 15.53 -2.24 -9.41
C PHE A 15 14.52 -1.10 -9.61
N PRO A 16 13.77 -1.07 -10.72
CA PRO A 16 12.77 -0.03 -10.99
C PRO A 16 11.47 -0.10 -10.17
N ILE A 17 11.21 -1.15 -9.38
CA ILE A 17 10.00 -1.25 -8.54
C ILE A 17 10.28 -2.07 -7.28
N GLY A 18 9.44 -1.90 -6.24
CA GLY A 18 9.57 -2.63 -4.96
C GLY A 18 9.56 -4.15 -5.12
N ALA A 19 8.63 -4.69 -5.92
CA ALA A 19 8.55 -6.13 -6.21
C ALA A 19 9.83 -6.70 -6.86
N GLN A 20 10.56 -5.91 -7.67
CA GLN A 20 11.86 -6.35 -8.18
C GLN A 20 12.93 -6.36 -7.07
N GLY A 21 12.84 -5.46 -6.09
CA GLY A 21 13.67 -5.49 -4.90
C GLY A 21 13.37 -6.71 -4.00
N GLU A 22 12.11 -7.12 -3.87
CA GLU A 22 11.73 -8.38 -3.23
C GLU A 22 12.36 -9.58 -3.92
N TYR A 23 12.11 -9.72 -5.22
CA TYR A 23 12.69 -10.80 -6.02
C TYR A 23 14.22 -10.82 -5.92
N ALA A 24 14.88 -9.66 -6.02
CA ALA A 24 16.33 -9.54 -5.91
C ALA A 24 16.87 -9.92 -4.53
N GLY A 25 16.18 -9.52 -3.44
CA GLY A 25 16.59 -9.88 -2.09
C GLY A 25 16.44 -11.38 -1.81
N LEU A 26 15.34 -11.99 -2.26
CA LEU A 26 15.15 -13.44 -2.15
C LEU A 26 16.13 -14.22 -3.03
N ALA A 27 16.46 -13.70 -4.20
CA ALA A 27 17.51 -14.26 -5.06
C ALA A 27 18.89 -14.22 -4.37
N ALA A 28 19.24 -13.12 -3.71
CA ALA A 28 20.48 -13.00 -2.95
C ALA A 28 20.52 -14.00 -1.77
N ILE A 29 19.42 -14.15 -1.03
CA ILE A 29 19.28 -15.17 0.03
C ILE A 29 19.50 -16.57 -0.55
N LYS A 30 18.86 -16.89 -1.68
CA LYS A 30 19.01 -18.19 -2.34
C LYS A 30 20.46 -18.48 -2.76
N ALA A 31 21.14 -17.50 -3.36
CA ALA A 31 22.56 -17.64 -3.70
C ALA A 31 23.44 -17.82 -2.45
N TYR A 32 23.18 -17.07 -1.39
CA TYR A 32 23.87 -17.23 -0.11
C TYR A 32 23.72 -18.66 0.44
N LEU A 33 22.49 -19.18 0.50
CA LEU A 33 22.24 -20.55 0.96
C LEU A 33 22.94 -21.60 0.07
N ASN A 34 22.89 -21.42 -1.26
CA ASN A 34 23.58 -22.30 -2.20
C ASN A 34 25.10 -22.34 -1.95
N SER A 35 25.72 -21.18 -1.68
CA SER A 35 27.16 -21.07 -1.45
C SER A 35 27.65 -21.83 -0.21
N LYS A 36 26.75 -22.06 0.76
CA LYS A 36 27.02 -22.82 1.99
C LYS A 36 26.60 -24.28 1.92
N GLY A 37 26.18 -24.78 0.74
CA GLY A 37 25.68 -26.14 0.57
C GLY A 37 24.26 -26.35 1.11
N GLU A 38 23.52 -25.28 1.39
CA GLU A 38 22.19 -25.31 2.00
C GLU A 38 21.06 -25.12 0.95
N ALA A 39 21.32 -25.46 -0.32
CA ALA A 39 20.39 -25.27 -1.45
C ALA A 39 19.04 -25.99 -1.33
N HIS A 40 18.93 -26.96 -0.41
CA HIS A 40 17.68 -27.65 -0.11
C HIS A 40 16.67 -26.76 0.63
N ARG A 41 17.14 -25.67 1.27
CA ARG A 41 16.31 -24.67 1.92
C ARG A 41 15.59 -23.83 0.87
N THR A 42 14.28 -24.03 0.78
CA THR A 42 13.42 -23.37 -0.22
C THR A 42 12.11 -22.83 0.36
N VAL A 43 11.80 -23.11 1.63
CA VAL A 43 10.56 -22.65 2.25
C VAL A 43 10.67 -21.17 2.62
N CYS A 44 9.70 -20.38 2.17
CA CYS A 44 9.55 -18.97 2.53
C CYS A 44 8.28 -18.80 3.37
N LEU A 45 8.45 -18.38 4.63
CA LEU A 45 7.34 -18.08 5.53
C LEU A 45 6.82 -16.67 5.26
N ILE A 46 5.51 -16.52 5.04
CA ILE A 46 4.91 -15.23 4.69
C ILE A 46 3.62 -15.04 5.50
N PRO A 47 3.53 -14.01 6.37
CA PRO A 47 2.29 -13.67 7.07
C PRO A 47 1.14 -13.41 6.09
N LYS A 48 -0.06 -13.85 6.44
CA LYS A 48 -1.28 -13.63 5.64
C LYS A 48 -1.58 -12.15 5.38
N SER A 49 -1.08 -11.26 6.24
CA SER A 49 -1.19 -9.81 6.11
C SER A 49 -0.24 -9.21 5.06
N ALA A 50 0.82 -9.92 4.64
CA ALA A 50 1.83 -9.39 3.74
C ALA A 50 1.22 -8.88 2.41
N HIS A 51 1.90 -7.92 1.78
CA HIS A 51 1.51 -7.44 0.47
C HIS A 51 1.54 -8.57 -0.58
N GLY A 52 0.65 -8.50 -1.57
CA GLY A 52 0.48 -9.57 -2.57
C GLY A 52 1.71 -9.79 -3.44
N THR A 53 2.63 -8.81 -3.51
CA THR A 53 3.93 -8.96 -4.17
C THR A 53 4.81 -9.97 -3.43
N ASN A 54 4.77 -10.05 -2.10
CA ASN A 54 5.65 -10.92 -1.31
C ASN A 54 5.54 -12.41 -1.74
N PRO A 55 4.34 -13.05 -1.73
CA PRO A 55 4.22 -14.43 -2.20
C PRO A 55 4.51 -14.58 -3.70
N ALA A 56 4.17 -13.57 -4.53
CA ALA A 56 4.47 -13.61 -5.96
C ALA A 56 6.00 -13.58 -6.24
N SER A 57 6.73 -12.72 -5.55
CA SER A 57 8.19 -12.58 -5.60
C SER A 57 8.87 -13.85 -5.08
N ALA A 58 8.38 -14.44 -3.99
CA ALA A 58 8.88 -15.71 -3.47
C ALA A 58 8.68 -16.87 -4.46
N GLN A 59 7.50 -16.96 -5.07
CA GLN A 59 7.23 -17.95 -6.11
C GLN A 59 8.14 -17.75 -7.33
N MET A 60 8.34 -16.50 -7.76
CA MET A 60 9.24 -16.15 -8.86
C MET A 60 10.70 -16.51 -8.56
N ALA A 61 11.15 -16.38 -7.31
CA ALA A 61 12.46 -16.84 -6.84
C ALA A 61 12.58 -18.38 -6.72
N GLY A 62 11.50 -19.11 -6.99
CA GLY A 62 11.44 -20.57 -6.89
C GLY A 62 11.40 -21.07 -5.44
N MET A 63 10.91 -20.26 -4.51
CA MET A 63 10.67 -20.66 -3.12
C MET A 63 9.28 -21.27 -2.96
N LYS A 64 9.11 -22.13 -1.95
CA LYS A 64 7.84 -22.71 -1.54
C LYS A 64 7.20 -21.82 -0.48
N VAL A 65 6.14 -21.12 -0.83
CA VAL A 65 5.42 -20.24 0.10
C VAL A 65 4.67 -21.08 1.14
N GLN A 66 4.87 -20.75 2.41
CA GLN A 66 4.08 -21.26 3.52
C GLN A 66 3.49 -20.07 4.28
N VAL A 67 2.16 -20.00 4.32
CA VAL A 67 1.44 -18.91 4.98
C VAL A 67 1.58 -19.03 6.49
N VAL A 68 1.87 -17.91 7.14
CA VAL A 68 1.83 -17.75 8.60
C VAL A 68 0.54 -17.02 8.95
N GLU A 69 -0.21 -17.55 9.92
CA GLU A 69 -1.45 -16.94 10.37
C GLU A 69 -1.21 -15.63 11.14
N VAL A 70 -2.23 -14.79 11.20
CA VAL A 70 -2.27 -13.58 12.03
C VAL A 70 -3.30 -13.77 13.13
N ASP A 71 -3.00 -13.22 14.31
CA ASP A 71 -3.92 -13.28 15.43
C ASP A 71 -5.11 -12.30 15.25
N LYS A 72 -6.05 -12.34 16.19
CA LYS A 72 -7.25 -11.49 16.19
C LYS A 72 -6.94 -9.98 16.31
N ASP A 73 -5.77 -9.64 16.85
CA ASP A 73 -5.31 -8.28 17.08
C ASP A 73 -4.42 -7.79 15.93
N GLY A 74 -4.20 -8.63 14.91
CA GLY A 74 -3.51 -8.32 13.67
C GLY A 74 -2.00 -8.58 13.70
N ASN A 75 -1.46 -9.18 14.75
CA ASN A 75 -0.03 -9.50 14.83
C ASN A 75 0.25 -10.86 14.19
N ILE A 76 1.52 -11.17 13.95
CA ILE A 76 1.94 -12.52 13.58
C ILE A 76 1.55 -13.49 14.71
N ASP A 77 0.83 -14.57 14.38
CA ASP A 77 0.54 -15.62 15.35
C ASP A 77 1.82 -16.38 15.69
N MET A 78 2.43 -16.06 16.83
CA MET A 78 3.68 -16.66 17.28
C MET A 78 3.57 -18.17 17.54
N ALA A 79 2.39 -18.69 17.89
CA ALA A 79 2.20 -20.13 18.08
C ALA A 79 2.19 -20.85 16.72
N ASN A 80 1.46 -20.30 15.74
CA ASN A 80 1.47 -20.78 14.36
C ASN A 80 2.87 -20.68 13.74
N LEU A 81 3.56 -19.55 13.92
CA LEU A 81 4.93 -19.35 13.44
C LEU A 81 5.89 -20.40 14.00
N LYS A 82 5.88 -20.64 15.32
CA LYS A 82 6.73 -21.66 15.95
C LYS A 82 6.45 -23.06 15.39
N ALA A 83 5.18 -23.42 15.19
CA ALA A 83 4.81 -24.71 14.61
C ALA A 83 5.30 -24.86 13.16
N LEU A 84 5.19 -23.81 12.34
CA LEU A 84 5.68 -23.81 10.97
C LEU A 84 7.21 -23.84 10.89
N VAL A 85 7.89 -23.09 11.77
CA VAL A 85 9.35 -23.13 11.89
C VAL A 85 9.80 -24.53 12.27
N ASP A 86 9.22 -25.18 13.28
CA ASP A 86 9.60 -26.55 13.66
C ASP A 86 9.36 -27.55 12.52
N LYS A 87 8.21 -27.44 11.83
CA LYS A 87 7.87 -28.27 10.66
C LYS A 87 8.84 -28.10 9.50
N HIS A 88 9.33 -26.88 9.28
CA HIS A 88 10.12 -26.53 8.10
C HIS A 88 11.59 -26.24 8.38
N LYS A 89 12.09 -26.35 9.62
CA LYS A 89 13.44 -25.94 10.03
C LYS A 89 14.58 -26.47 9.17
N THR A 90 14.45 -27.67 8.62
CA THR A 90 15.46 -28.27 7.72
C THR A 90 15.44 -27.67 6.32
N ASN A 91 14.30 -27.15 5.87
CA ASN A 91 14.10 -26.58 4.53
C ASN A 91 13.81 -25.07 4.56
N LEU A 92 13.90 -24.41 5.72
CA LEU A 92 13.57 -23.00 5.93
C LEU A 92 14.64 -22.14 5.27
N ALA A 93 14.26 -21.35 4.26
CA ALA A 93 15.13 -20.41 3.57
C ALA A 93 14.97 -18.99 4.09
N ALA A 94 13.74 -18.51 4.19
CA ALA A 94 13.47 -17.14 4.56
C ALA A 94 12.12 -16.95 5.26
N MET A 95 11.97 -15.81 5.92
CA MET A 95 10.69 -15.22 6.26
C MET A 95 10.60 -13.83 5.67
N MET A 96 9.47 -13.49 5.05
CA MET A 96 9.17 -12.13 4.61
C MET A 96 8.26 -11.47 5.64
N ILE A 97 8.70 -10.35 6.20
CA ILE A 97 7.93 -9.53 7.15
C ILE A 97 7.77 -8.11 6.60
N THR A 98 6.72 -7.41 7.03
CA THR A 98 6.54 -5.96 6.79
C THR A 98 6.49 -5.29 8.15
N TYR A 99 7.26 -4.23 8.35
CA TYR A 99 7.30 -3.52 9.64
C TYR A 99 7.23 -1.99 9.43
N PRO A 100 6.35 -1.26 10.15
CA PRO A 100 5.14 -1.79 10.80
C PRO A 100 4.30 -2.63 9.82
N SER A 101 3.45 -3.50 10.34
CA SER A 101 2.68 -4.42 9.50
C SER A 101 1.75 -3.66 8.56
N THR A 102 1.23 -4.35 7.55
CA THR A 102 0.24 -3.80 6.59
C THR A 102 -1.10 -3.44 7.25
N PHE A 103 -1.29 -3.80 8.52
CA PHE A 103 -2.42 -3.33 9.33
C PHE A 103 -2.16 -1.96 9.98
N GLY A 104 -1.00 -1.35 9.75
CA GLY A 104 -0.62 -0.07 10.33
C GLY A 104 -0.27 -0.16 11.82
N VAL A 105 0.27 -1.29 12.28
CA VAL A 105 0.63 -1.50 13.69
C VAL A 105 2.08 -1.93 13.85
N PHE A 106 2.74 -1.44 14.90
CA PHE A 106 4.05 -1.93 15.32
C PHE A 106 3.87 -3.21 16.13
N GLU A 107 4.46 -4.31 15.66
CA GLU A 107 4.49 -5.56 16.41
C GLU A 107 5.53 -5.50 17.54
N GLU A 108 5.13 -5.92 18.74
CA GLU A 108 5.98 -5.83 19.95
C GLU A 108 7.11 -6.88 19.96
N SER A 109 7.00 -7.94 19.17
CA SER A 109 7.89 -9.12 19.18
C SER A 109 8.69 -9.30 17.88
N ILE A 110 8.98 -8.21 17.17
CA ILE A 110 9.62 -8.30 15.85
C ILE A 110 11.04 -8.87 15.93
N ASP A 111 11.77 -8.59 17.01
CA ASP A 111 13.09 -9.14 17.28
C ASP A 111 13.03 -10.65 17.59
N ASP A 112 12.05 -11.08 18.39
CA ASP A 112 11.78 -12.50 18.65
C ASP A 112 11.47 -13.27 17.37
N VAL A 113 10.72 -12.67 16.44
CA VAL A 113 10.44 -13.23 15.11
C VAL A 113 11.74 -13.42 14.34
N CYS A 114 12.57 -12.37 14.22
CA CYS A 114 13.85 -12.45 13.52
C CYS A 114 14.77 -13.53 14.14
N ASN A 115 14.91 -13.52 15.47
CA ASN A 115 15.73 -14.47 16.21
C ASN A 115 15.27 -15.91 15.99
N LEU A 116 13.96 -16.18 15.99
CA LEU A 116 13.42 -17.51 15.74
C LEU A 116 13.78 -18.03 14.34
N ILE A 117 13.72 -17.17 13.32
CA ILE A 117 14.08 -17.54 11.94
C ILE A 117 15.58 -17.80 11.83
N HIS A 118 16.41 -16.93 12.39
CA HIS A 118 17.87 -17.09 12.39
C HIS A 118 18.34 -18.35 13.12
N GLN A 119 17.77 -18.65 14.29
CA GLN A 119 18.08 -19.87 15.06
C GLN A 119 17.80 -21.16 14.29
N ASN A 120 16.94 -21.10 13.26
CA ASN A 120 16.57 -22.24 12.43
C ASN A 120 17.20 -22.19 11.02
N GLY A 121 18.23 -21.34 10.83
CA GLY A 121 19.02 -21.26 9.61
C GLY A 121 18.36 -20.51 8.45
N GLY A 122 17.22 -19.84 8.70
CA GLY A 122 16.58 -18.97 7.72
C GLY A 122 17.20 -17.56 7.68
N GLN A 123 16.78 -16.78 6.69
CA GLN A 123 17.09 -15.35 6.56
C GLN A 123 15.82 -14.51 6.69
N VAL A 124 15.96 -13.26 7.12
CA VAL A 124 14.84 -12.34 7.30
C VAL A 124 14.86 -11.30 6.18
N TYR A 125 13.83 -11.37 5.33
CA TYR A 125 13.52 -10.33 4.38
C TYR A 125 12.50 -9.38 5.02
N LEU A 126 12.82 -8.09 5.11
CA LEU A 126 11.87 -7.08 5.55
C LEU A 126 11.47 -6.18 4.40
N ASP A 127 10.19 -6.22 4.06
CA ASP A 127 9.52 -5.30 3.16
C ASP A 127 9.50 -3.89 3.76
N GLY A 128 10.26 -2.99 3.14
CA GLY A 128 10.44 -1.61 3.58
C GLY A 128 9.47 -0.62 2.94
N ALA A 129 8.35 -1.06 2.37
CA ALA A 129 7.32 -0.16 1.86
C ALA A 129 6.78 0.78 2.95
N ASN A 130 6.75 0.32 4.20
CA ASN A 130 6.24 1.06 5.36
C ASN A 130 7.34 1.84 6.12
N MET A 131 8.48 2.09 5.47
CA MET A 131 9.61 2.80 6.11
C MET A 131 9.29 4.24 6.51
N ASN A 132 8.20 4.86 6.00
CA ASN A 132 7.83 6.21 6.42
C ASN A 132 7.49 6.30 7.92
N ALA A 133 7.11 5.17 8.54
CA ALA A 133 6.93 5.05 9.98
C ALA A 133 8.21 4.75 10.77
N GLN A 134 9.36 4.60 10.10
CA GLN A 134 10.61 4.14 10.73
C GLN A 134 11.75 5.14 10.65
N VAL A 135 11.86 5.89 9.54
CA VAL A 135 13.06 6.70 9.24
C VAL A 135 13.45 7.59 10.42
N GLY A 136 14.62 7.31 11.00
CA GLY A 136 15.16 8.08 12.13
C GLY A 136 14.64 7.68 13.52
N LEU A 137 13.65 6.80 13.62
CA LEU A 137 13.14 6.25 14.88
C LEU A 137 13.64 4.83 15.17
N CYS A 138 13.62 3.96 14.17
CA CYS A 138 14.14 2.59 14.24
C CYS A 138 14.69 2.17 12.87
N ARG A 139 15.46 1.08 12.83
CA ARG A 139 16.17 0.65 11.62
C ARG A 139 16.08 -0.86 11.44
N PRO A 140 15.63 -1.38 10.28
CA PRO A 140 15.53 -2.81 9.99
C PRO A 140 16.74 -3.66 10.42
N GLY A 141 17.95 -3.16 10.15
CA GLY A 141 19.16 -3.88 10.47
C GLY A 141 19.50 -3.95 11.96
N ASP A 142 18.88 -3.14 12.82
CA ASP A 142 19.11 -3.16 14.28
C ASP A 142 18.33 -4.27 14.97
N TYR A 143 17.17 -4.64 14.44
CA TYR A 143 16.26 -5.61 15.06
C TYR A 143 16.17 -6.94 14.29
N GLY A 144 17.14 -7.21 13.42
CA GLY A 144 17.37 -8.55 12.86
C GLY A 144 17.00 -8.75 11.38
N SER A 145 16.67 -7.71 10.61
CA SER A 145 16.51 -7.86 9.16
C SER A 145 17.87 -8.06 8.47
N ASP A 146 17.94 -9.04 7.56
CA ASP A 146 19.11 -9.32 6.72
C ASP A 146 19.07 -8.52 5.41
N VAL A 147 17.89 -8.32 4.84
CA VAL A 147 17.70 -7.63 3.57
C VAL A 147 16.37 -6.91 3.54
N SER A 148 16.38 -5.69 2.99
CA SER A 148 15.17 -4.91 2.77
C SER A 148 15.20 -4.17 1.46
N HIS A 149 14.09 -4.21 0.71
CA HIS A 149 13.86 -3.20 -0.32
C HIS A 149 13.28 -1.93 0.29
N LEU A 150 13.45 -0.80 -0.39
CA LEU A 150 12.80 0.47 -0.06
C LEU A 150 11.97 0.93 -1.26
N ASN A 151 10.75 1.42 -1.05
CA ASN A 151 10.00 2.11 -2.11
C ASN A 151 10.39 3.59 -2.15
N LEU A 152 11.33 3.95 -3.04
CA LEU A 152 11.72 5.36 -3.18
C LEU A 152 10.56 6.25 -3.68
N HIS A 153 9.58 5.66 -4.35
CA HIS A 153 8.36 6.29 -4.84
C HIS A 153 7.23 6.36 -3.82
N LYS A 154 7.48 5.86 -2.60
CA LYS A 154 6.63 6.09 -1.43
C LYS A 154 7.38 7.00 -0.46
N THR A 155 8.24 6.42 0.37
CA THR A 155 8.94 7.09 1.48
C THR A 155 9.92 8.19 1.05
N PHE A 156 10.45 8.16 -0.18
CA PHE A 156 11.52 9.05 -0.61
C PHE A 156 11.17 9.88 -1.87
N CYS A 157 9.90 10.24 -1.99
CA CYS A 157 9.37 11.30 -2.84
C CYS A 157 9.50 11.15 -4.36
N ILE A 158 9.93 10.00 -4.91
CA ILE A 158 9.74 9.77 -6.36
C ILE A 158 8.23 9.83 -6.64
N PRO A 159 7.77 10.59 -7.65
CA PRO A 159 6.34 10.76 -7.89
C PRO A 159 5.68 9.45 -8.34
N HIS A 160 4.45 9.21 -7.87
CA HIS A 160 3.67 8.02 -8.20
C HIS A 160 3.30 7.90 -9.70
N GLY A 161 3.20 9.02 -10.42
CA GLY A 161 3.06 9.08 -11.88
C GLY A 161 1.84 8.34 -12.48
N GLY A 162 0.79 8.10 -11.69
CA GLY A 162 -0.40 7.34 -12.14
C GLY A 162 -0.18 5.83 -12.23
N GLY A 163 0.87 5.29 -11.58
CA GLY A 163 1.21 3.86 -11.59
C GLY A 163 2.68 3.55 -11.87
N GLY A 164 3.56 4.55 -11.82
CA GLY A 164 4.98 4.46 -12.11
C GLY A 164 5.52 5.78 -12.68
N PRO A 165 6.84 6.02 -12.64
CA PRO A 165 7.90 5.06 -12.36
C PRO A 165 8.18 4.85 -10.86
N GLY A 166 8.90 3.78 -10.54
CA GLY A 166 9.41 3.53 -9.20
C GLY A 166 10.93 3.37 -9.17
N MET A 167 11.45 3.18 -7.95
CA MET A 167 12.72 2.52 -7.67
C MET A 167 12.57 1.70 -6.37
N GLY A 168 13.10 0.49 -6.36
CA GLY A 168 13.04 -0.50 -5.29
C GLY A 168 14.41 -0.98 -4.82
N PRO A 169 15.36 -0.08 -4.47
CA PRO A 169 16.72 -0.50 -4.10
C PRO A 169 16.71 -1.41 -2.88
N ILE A 170 17.62 -2.38 -2.84
CA ILE A 170 17.78 -3.27 -1.69
C ILE A 170 19.03 -2.92 -0.90
N GLY A 171 18.91 -2.86 0.42
CA GLY A 171 20.03 -2.94 1.33
C GLY A 171 20.14 -4.38 1.83
N VAL A 172 21.37 -4.92 1.89
CA VAL A 172 21.65 -6.24 2.47
C VAL A 172 22.69 -6.19 3.60
N LYS A 173 22.66 -7.11 4.56
CA LYS A 173 23.75 -7.29 5.54
C LYS A 173 25.00 -7.81 4.82
N GLU A 174 26.15 -7.66 5.47
CA GLU A 174 27.46 -7.93 4.87
C GLU A 174 27.57 -9.34 4.28
N HIS A 175 27.01 -10.36 4.95
CA HIS A 175 27.08 -11.75 4.47
C HIS A 175 26.28 -12.02 3.19
N LEU A 176 25.30 -11.16 2.85
CA LEU A 176 24.53 -11.24 1.62
C LEU A 176 25.15 -10.41 0.48
N ALA A 177 26.05 -9.48 0.79
CA ALA A 177 26.64 -8.56 -0.19
C ALA A 177 27.27 -9.26 -1.41
N PRO A 178 28.05 -10.36 -1.26
CA PRO A 178 28.67 -11.02 -2.41
C PRO A 178 27.68 -11.63 -3.41
N PHE A 179 26.42 -11.82 -3.00
CA PHE A 179 25.37 -12.51 -3.76
C PHE A 179 24.37 -11.56 -4.40
N LEU A 180 24.62 -10.25 -4.28
CA LEU A 180 23.82 -9.21 -4.91
C LEU A 180 23.84 -9.33 -6.45
N PRO A 181 22.73 -8.97 -7.13
CA PRO A 181 22.68 -8.96 -8.59
C PRO A 181 23.81 -8.16 -9.24
N SER A 182 24.26 -8.64 -10.40
CA SER A 182 25.31 -8.03 -11.23
C SER A 182 24.76 -7.63 -12.61
N HIS A 183 25.60 -7.04 -13.46
CA HIS A 183 25.22 -6.66 -14.82
C HIS A 183 26.27 -7.11 -15.85
N PRO A 184 25.90 -7.64 -17.03
CA PRO A 184 26.86 -8.24 -17.97
C PRO A 184 27.71 -7.20 -18.73
N VAL A 185 27.22 -5.96 -18.86
CA VAL A 185 27.92 -4.90 -19.61
C VAL A 185 28.74 -3.98 -18.71
N VAL A 186 28.31 -3.81 -17.45
CA VAL A 186 28.91 -2.84 -16.51
C VAL A 186 29.27 -3.59 -15.25
N LEU A 187 30.56 -3.59 -14.92
CA LEU A 187 31.05 -4.22 -13.70
C LEU A 187 30.54 -3.44 -12.48
N MET A 188 29.77 -4.12 -11.65
CA MET A 188 29.18 -3.55 -10.44
C MET A 188 30.08 -3.87 -9.24
N SER A 189 30.46 -2.86 -8.47
CA SER A 189 31.45 -2.96 -7.38
C SER A 189 31.02 -3.87 -6.22
N ALA A 190 29.71 -4.07 -6.05
CA ALA A 190 29.14 -4.79 -4.91
C ALA A 190 28.74 -6.24 -5.23
N GLY A 191 28.66 -6.63 -6.50
CA GLY A 191 28.26 -7.98 -6.91
C GLY A 191 29.45 -8.74 -7.47
N ASN A 192 29.75 -9.91 -6.92
CA ASN A 192 30.69 -10.82 -7.57
C ASN A 192 29.93 -11.64 -8.62
N MET A 193 30.31 -11.50 -9.89
CA MET A 193 29.66 -12.20 -11.01
C MET A 193 29.65 -13.73 -10.85
N SER A 194 30.62 -14.31 -10.12
CA SER A 194 30.66 -15.76 -9.91
C SER A 194 29.72 -16.27 -8.82
N SER A 195 29.25 -15.40 -7.92
CA SER A 195 28.35 -15.74 -6.81
C SER A 195 26.96 -15.13 -6.91
N SER A 196 26.76 -14.13 -7.77
CA SER A 196 25.44 -13.57 -8.09
C SER A 196 24.55 -14.59 -8.81
N LEU A 197 23.23 -14.56 -8.54
CA LEU A 197 22.25 -15.31 -9.35
C LEU A 197 22.00 -14.67 -10.74
N GLY A 198 22.58 -13.51 -11.02
CA GLY A 198 22.59 -12.90 -12.34
C GLY A 198 22.13 -11.45 -12.35
N THR A 199 21.34 -11.10 -13.37
CA THR A 199 20.91 -9.73 -13.66
C THR A 199 19.39 -9.65 -13.62
N ILE A 200 18.86 -8.69 -12.85
CA ILE A 200 17.40 -8.54 -12.63
C ILE A 200 16.82 -7.45 -13.53
N SER A 201 17.59 -6.40 -13.81
CA SER A 201 17.12 -5.23 -14.56
C SER A 201 18.05 -4.96 -15.75
N ALA A 202 17.48 -4.49 -16.86
CA ALA A 202 18.20 -4.30 -18.12
C ALA A 202 19.28 -3.22 -18.08
N ALA A 203 19.18 -2.28 -17.15
CA ALA A 203 20.20 -1.27 -16.89
C ALA A 203 20.84 -1.50 -15.50
N PRO A 204 22.15 -1.28 -15.34
CA PRO A 204 22.88 -1.60 -14.11
C PRO A 204 22.38 -0.84 -12.87
N TRP A 205 21.77 0.33 -13.04
CA TRP A 205 21.17 1.13 -11.96
C TRP A 205 19.71 1.52 -12.26
N GLY A 206 19.00 0.65 -12.99
CA GLY A 206 17.58 0.82 -13.30
C GLY A 206 17.26 2.19 -13.91
N SER A 207 16.20 2.82 -13.40
CA SER A 207 15.78 4.17 -13.77
C SER A 207 16.65 5.24 -13.10
N SER A 208 17.92 5.33 -13.47
CA SER A 208 18.89 6.15 -12.74
C SER A 208 18.57 7.64 -12.73
N ALA A 209 17.87 8.14 -13.75
CA ALA A 209 17.52 9.55 -13.91
C ALA A 209 16.58 10.10 -12.82
N ILE A 210 15.84 9.22 -12.11
CA ILE A 210 14.91 9.63 -11.04
C ILE A 210 15.48 9.47 -9.63
N LEU A 211 16.64 8.81 -9.46
CA LEU A 211 17.35 8.73 -8.19
C LEU A 211 17.72 10.09 -7.54
N PRO A 212 18.03 11.16 -8.32
CA PRO A 212 18.27 12.47 -7.76
C PRO A 212 17.12 13.04 -6.91
N ILE A 213 15.87 12.60 -7.13
CA ILE A 213 14.71 13.05 -6.36
C ILE A 213 14.87 12.65 -4.89
N SER A 214 15.06 11.35 -4.64
CA SER A 214 15.28 10.84 -3.29
C SER A 214 16.58 11.33 -2.66
N TRP A 215 17.63 11.50 -3.47
CA TRP A 215 18.87 12.13 -3.00
C TRP A 215 18.62 13.56 -2.51
N ALA A 216 17.90 14.37 -3.27
CA ALA A 216 17.60 15.75 -2.94
C ALA A 216 16.75 15.82 -1.66
N TYR A 217 15.67 15.03 -1.57
CA TYR A 217 14.84 14.94 -0.38
C TYR A 217 15.68 14.65 0.88
N ILE A 218 16.49 13.58 0.85
CA ILE A 218 17.32 13.19 1.99
C ILE A 218 18.32 14.31 2.36
N LYS A 219 18.90 14.99 1.36
CA LYS A 219 19.90 16.05 1.59
C LYS A 219 19.29 17.34 2.12
N MET A 220 18.10 17.72 1.65
CA MET A 220 17.40 18.92 2.10
C MET A 220 16.78 18.74 3.49
N MET A 221 16.17 17.58 3.75
CA MET A 221 15.58 17.26 5.05
C MET A 221 16.65 17.12 6.14
N GLY A 222 17.77 16.48 5.79
CA GLY A 222 18.81 16.11 6.76
C GLY A 222 18.27 15.17 7.85
N ALA A 223 19.10 14.83 8.84
CA ALA A 223 18.70 13.88 9.88
C ALA A 223 17.49 14.36 10.69
N LYS A 224 17.48 15.65 11.09
CA LYS A 224 16.40 16.23 11.90
C LYS A 224 15.07 16.29 11.15
N GLY A 225 15.10 16.72 9.88
CA GLY A 225 13.88 16.79 9.07
C GLY A 225 13.31 15.40 8.79
N LEU A 226 14.16 14.41 8.53
CA LEU A 226 13.71 13.04 8.31
C LEU A 226 13.05 12.42 9.54
N VAL A 227 13.62 12.61 10.74
CA VAL A 227 12.98 12.19 12.00
C VAL A 227 11.63 12.88 12.16
N HIS A 228 11.59 14.20 11.97
CA HIS A 228 10.36 14.97 12.12
C HIS A 228 9.26 14.55 11.13
N ALA A 229 9.62 14.25 9.89
CA ALA A 229 8.69 13.72 8.90
C ALA A 229 8.01 12.43 9.39
N THR A 230 8.80 11.46 9.87
CA THR A 230 8.26 10.22 10.43
C THR A 230 7.39 10.45 11.67
N GLU A 231 7.78 11.35 12.58
CA GLU A 231 6.97 11.72 13.74
C GLU A 231 5.61 12.30 13.32
N VAL A 232 5.59 13.20 12.34
CA VAL A 232 4.38 13.85 11.84
C VAL A 232 3.49 12.87 11.06
N ALA A 233 4.06 11.96 10.28
CA ALA A 233 3.29 10.91 9.60
C ALA A 233 2.51 10.04 10.61
N ILE A 234 3.16 9.61 11.70
CA ILE A 234 2.52 8.85 12.79
C ILE A 234 1.49 9.72 13.54
N LEU A 235 1.81 10.98 13.82
CA LEU A 235 0.91 11.93 14.46
C LEU A 235 -0.38 12.13 13.65
N ASN A 236 -0.25 12.38 12.35
CA ASN A 236 -1.35 12.63 11.43
C ASN A 236 -2.30 11.43 11.36
N ALA A 237 -1.75 10.21 11.23
CA ALA A 237 -2.55 8.99 11.23
C ALA A 237 -3.33 8.79 12.54
N ASN A 238 -2.66 8.98 13.69
CA ASN A 238 -3.29 8.84 14.99
C ASN A 238 -4.30 9.96 15.29
N TYR A 239 -4.07 11.17 14.79
CA TYR A 239 -5.02 12.28 14.85
C TYR A 239 -6.33 11.91 14.14
N MET A 240 -6.23 11.44 12.89
CA MET A 240 -7.40 11.04 12.11
C MET A 240 -8.11 9.84 12.72
N ALA A 241 -7.36 8.80 13.12
CA ALA A 241 -7.92 7.64 13.82
C ALA A 241 -8.69 8.06 15.08
N LYS A 242 -8.14 9.00 15.86
CA LYS A 242 -8.80 9.52 17.07
C LYS A 242 -10.05 10.32 16.77
N ARG A 243 -10.09 11.09 15.67
CA ARG A 243 -11.31 11.80 15.25
C ARG A 243 -12.41 10.85 14.78
N LEU A 244 -12.05 9.71 14.19
CA LEU A 244 -12.98 8.80 13.54
C LEU A 244 -13.46 7.64 14.43
N GLU A 245 -12.79 7.35 15.55
CA GLU A 245 -13.05 6.14 16.34
C GLU A 245 -14.44 6.05 16.98
N SER A 246 -15.15 7.17 17.16
CA SER A 246 -16.55 7.19 17.62
C SER A 246 -17.56 6.90 16.51
N HIS A 247 -17.13 6.96 15.25
CA HIS A 247 -17.97 6.82 14.05
C HIS A 247 -17.72 5.49 13.33
N TYR A 248 -16.45 5.08 13.30
CA TYR A 248 -15.95 3.88 12.65
C TYR A 248 -15.08 3.10 13.62
N LYS A 249 -15.18 1.77 13.58
CA LYS A 249 -14.26 0.93 14.33
C LYS A 249 -12.88 0.98 13.66
N ILE A 250 -11.87 1.45 14.40
CA ILE A 250 -10.46 1.25 14.02
C ILE A 250 -10.14 -0.23 14.23
N LEU A 251 -9.81 -0.94 13.15
CA LEU A 251 -9.80 -2.40 13.17
C LEU A 251 -8.65 -2.98 14.00
N PHE A 252 -7.46 -2.38 13.89
CA PHE A 252 -6.25 -2.80 14.59
C PHE A 252 -5.60 -1.60 15.26
N LYS A 253 -5.05 -1.82 16.46
CA LYS A 253 -4.29 -0.83 17.22
C LYS A 253 -3.14 -1.56 17.92
N GLY A 254 -1.99 -0.90 18.04
CA GLY A 254 -0.89 -1.42 18.87
C GLY A 254 -1.28 -1.50 20.35
N ARG A 255 -0.42 -2.11 21.17
CA ARG A 255 -0.69 -2.42 22.58
C ARG A 255 -1.15 -1.22 23.41
N LYS A 256 -0.65 -0.01 23.11
CA LYS A 256 -0.99 1.24 23.80
C LYS A 256 -2.16 2.01 23.15
N GLY A 257 -2.85 1.42 22.18
CA GLY A 257 -4.01 2.02 21.51
C GLY A 257 -3.69 2.97 20.37
N PHE A 258 -2.46 2.97 19.86
CA PHE A 258 -2.00 3.82 18.75
C PHE A 258 -1.74 2.99 17.49
N CYS A 259 -1.91 3.60 16.33
CA CYS A 259 -1.44 3.07 15.05
C CYS A 259 -0.07 3.65 14.69
N ALA A 260 0.52 3.17 13.59
CA ALA A 260 1.75 3.71 13.01
C ALA A 260 1.42 4.89 12.08
N HIS A 261 1.93 4.89 10.84
CA HIS A 261 1.64 5.90 9.81
C HIS A 261 0.29 5.72 9.08
N GLU A 262 -0.43 4.61 9.33
CA GLU A 262 -1.67 4.28 8.65
C GLU A 262 -2.62 3.54 9.60
N PHE A 263 -3.91 3.47 9.28
CA PHE A 263 -4.90 2.72 10.05
C PHE A 263 -6.06 2.21 9.18
N ILE A 264 -6.78 1.21 9.68
CA ILE A 264 -7.89 0.58 8.96
C ILE A 264 -9.23 0.92 9.62
N LEU A 265 -10.18 1.41 8.81
CA LEU A 265 -11.58 1.53 9.17
C LEU A 265 -12.37 0.28 8.79
N ASP A 266 -13.01 -0.33 9.78
CA ASP A 266 -13.91 -1.46 9.56
C ASP A 266 -15.30 -0.98 9.14
N VAL A 267 -15.55 -1.02 7.83
CA VAL A 267 -16.85 -0.64 7.24
C VAL A 267 -17.74 -1.86 6.92
N ARG A 268 -17.26 -3.08 7.20
CA ARG A 268 -17.99 -4.33 6.94
C ARG A 268 -19.35 -4.42 7.65
N PRO A 269 -19.52 -3.93 8.90
CA PRO A 269 -20.82 -4.00 9.58
C PRO A 269 -21.95 -3.33 8.79
N PHE A 270 -21.63 -2.30 8.00
CA PHE A 270 -22.62 -1.55 7.22
C PHE A 270 -23.25 -2.36 6.09
N LYS A 271 -22.62 -3.46 5.66
CA LYS A 271 -23.24 -4.40 4.73
C LYS A 271 -24.49 -5.05 5.33
N LYS A 272 -24.46 -5.36 6.63
CA LYS A 272 -25.59 -5.97 7.32
C LYS A 272 -26.64 -4.93 7.72
N SER A 273 -26.22 -3.77 8.22
CA SER A 273 -27.15 -2.77 8.77
C SER A 273 -27.79 -1.87 7.71
N ALA A 274 -27.07 -1.52 6.65
CA ALA A 274 -27.53 -0.57 5.63
C ALA A 274 -27.37 -1.08 4.18
N ASN A 275 -26.90 -2.33 4.00
CA ASN A 275 -26.47 -2.86 2.70
C ASN A 275 -25.41 -1.97 2.01
N ILE A 276 -24.57 -1.29 2.78
CA ILE A 276 -23.49 -0.43 2.29
C ILE A 276 -22.16 -1.19 2.27
N GLU A 277 -21.41 -1.04 1.19
CA GLU A 277 -20.10 -1.66 1.00
C GLU A 277 -18.98 -0.63 0.98
N ALA A 278 -17.73 -1.09 1.12
CA ALA A 278 -16.55 -0.21 1.05
C ALA A 278 -16.50 0.59 -0.27
N VAL A 279 -16.93 -0.01 -1.39
CA VAL A 279 -17.01 0.67 -2.68
C VAL A 279 -18.00 1.83 -2.68
N ASP A 280 -19.12 1.74 -1.97
CA ASP A 280 -20.09 2.84 -1.88
C ASP A 280 -19.46 4.04 -1.16
N VAL A 281 -18.77 3.80 -0.04
CA VAL A 281 -18.05 4.85 0.70
C VAL A 281 -16.96 5.48 -0.17
N ALA A 282 -16.18 4.65 -0.88
CA ALA A 282 -15.12 5.13 -1.76
C ALA A 282 -15.62 5.96 -2.94
N LYS A 283 -16.71 5.54 -3.60
CA LYS A 283 -17.32 6.35 -4.66
C LYS A 283 -17.93 7.62 -4.09
N ARG A 284 -18.56 7.56 -2.91
CA ARG A 284 -19.17 8.73 -2.26
C ARG A 284 -18.14 9.78 -1.86
N LEU A 285 -16.95 9.39 -1.41
CA LEU A 285 -15.84 10.33 -1.14
C LEU A 285 -15.46 11.21 -2.35
N GLN A 286 -15.68 10.75 -3.59
CA GLN A 286 -15.43 11.55 -4.79
C GLN A 286 -16.36 12.77 -4.86
N ASP A 287 -17.60 12.64 -4.40
CA ASP A 287 -18.53 13.76 -4.33
C ASP A 287 -18.11 14.80 -3.28
N TYR A 288 -17.36 14.36 -2.25
CA TYR A 288 -16.73 15.22 -1.25
C TYR A 288 -15.39 15.80 -1.71
N GLY A 289 -14.92 15.45 -2.92
CA GLY A 289 -13.67 15.96 -3.50
C GLY A 289 -12.43 15.13 -3.19
N PHE A 290 -12.59 13.91 -2.69
CA PHE A 290 -11.47 13.05 -2.28
C PHE A 290 -11.32 11.80 -3.16
N HIS A 291 -10.06 11.47 -3.47
CA HIS A 291 -9.74 10.11 -3.89
C HIS A 291 -9.94 9.17 -2.70
N ALA A 292 -10.48 7.97 -2.97
CA ALA A 292 -10.69 7.00 -1.91
C ALA A 292 -9.35 6.50 -1.32
N PRO A 293 -9.31 6.16 -0.02
CA PRO A 293 -8.18 5.43 0.56
C PRO A 293 -8.05 4.03 -0.05
N THR A 294 -6.98 3.31 0.31
CA THR A 294 -6.78 1.93 -0.15
C THR A 294 -7.98 1.06 0.26
N MET A 295 -8.52 0.32 -0.71
CA MET A 295 -9.79 -0.39 -0.59
C MET A 295 -9.59 -1.90 -0.50
N SER A 296 -10.30 -2.53 0.43
CA SER A 296 -10.43 -3.99 0.56
C SER A 296 -9.13 -4.77 0.67
N TRP A 297 -8.03 -4.08 1.03
CA TRP A 297 -6.75 -4.66 1.34
C TRP A 297 -6.12 -3.88 2.52
N PRO A 298 -5.46 -4.56 3.46
CA PRO A 298 -5.26 -6.02 3.56
C PRO A 298 -6.48 -6.82 4.05
N VAL A 299 -7.56 -6.14 4.47
CA VAL A 299 -8.81 -6.80 4.90
C VAL A 299 -9.92 -6.50 3.89
N ALA A 300 -10.57 -7.55 3.36
CA ALA A 300 -11.66 -7.38 2.42
C ALA A 300 -12.83 -6.60 3.05
N GLY A 301 -13.36 -5.62 2.32
CA GLY A 301 -14.47 -4.79 2.78
C GLY A 301 -14.10 -3.72 3.81
N THR A 302 -12.82 -3.35 3.93
CA THR A 302 -12.35 -2.24 4.78
C THR A 302 -11.70 -1.12 3.97
N LEU A 303 -11.37 -0.02 4.63
CA LEU A 303 -10.63 1.11 4.05
C LEU A 303 -9.36 1.35 4.87
N MET A 304 -8.20 1.50 4.22
CA MET A 304 -6.91 1.76 4.87
C MET A 304 -6.39 3.16 4.51
N ILE A 305 -6.17 3.99 5.53
CA ILE A 305 -5.89 5.42 5.39
C ILE A 305 -4.46 5.73 5.86
N GLU A 306 -3.67 6.36 5.00
CA GLU A 306 -2.34 6.90 5.27
C GLU A 306 -2.32 8.38 4.84
N PRO A 307 -2.30 9.36 5.77
CA PRO A 307 -2.30 10.79 5.42
C PRO A 307 -0.91 11.35 5.04
N THR A 308 0.16 10.65 5.38
CA THR A 308 1.55 11.15 5.32
C THR A 308 1.79 12.39 6.19
N GLU A 309 3.04 12.85 6.23
CA GLU A 309 3.45 14.06 6.94
C GLU A 309 3.21 15.35 6.16
N SER A 310 2.90 15.25 4.86
CA SER A 310 2.85 16.41 3.96
C SER A 310 1.50 17.11 3.96
N GLU A 311 0.45 16.44 4.43
CA GLU A 311 -0.88 17.02 4.53
C GLU A 311 -1.06 17.81 5.83
N ASP A 312 -1.65 19.00 5.70
CA ASP A 312 -1.91 19.85 6.86
C ASP A 312 -3.15 19.39 7.64
N LYS A 313 -3.32 19.96 8.84
CA LYS A 313 -4.46 19.66 9.70
C LYS A 313 -5.80 19.96 9.03
N ALA A 314 -5.89 21.01 8.23
CA ALA A 314 -7.15 21.43 7.62
C ALA A 314 -7.60 20.45 6.53
N GLU A 315 -6.68 19.87 5.76
CA GLU A 315 -6.99 18.80 4.81
C GLU A 315 -7.42 17.52 5.52
N MET A 316 -6.68 17.11 6.56
CA MET A 316 -7.09 15.96 7.38
C MET A 316 -8.47 16.16 8.01
N ASP A 317 -8.80 17.38 8.44
CA ASP A 317 -10.11 17.72 8.97
C ASP A 317 -11.21 17.59 7.92
N ARG A 318 -11.00 18.10 6.69
CA ARG A 318 -11.96 17.95 5.59
C ARG A 318 -12.21 16.47 5.27
N PHE A 319 -11.16 15.64 5.25
CA PHE A 319 -11.30 14.22 5.00
C PHE A 319 -12.07 13.51 6.14
N CYS A 320 -11.74 13.80 7.40
CA CYS A 320 -12.46 13.24 8.54
C CYS A 320 -13.93 13.67 8.57
N ASP A 321 -14.20 14.96 8.31
CA ASP A 321 -15.57 15.50 8.26
C ASP A 321 -16.37 14.86 7.12
N SER A 322 -15.74 14.57 5.98
CA SER A 322 -16.37 13.83 4.87
C SER A 322 -16.80 12.44 5.30
N LEU A 323 -15.92 11.70 5.98
CA LEU A 323 -16.25 10.38 6.52
C LEU A 323 -17.33 10.47 7.60
N MET A 324 -17.30 11.47 8.47
CA MET A 324 -18.36 11.68 9.46
C MET A 324 -19.71 11.99 8.79
N GLY A 325 -19.72 12.78 7.72
CA GLY A 325 -20.90 13.03 6.88
C GLY A 325 -21.43 11.74 6.24
N ILE A 326 -20.54 10.93 5.66
CA ILE A 326 -20.88 9.62 5.12
C ILE A 326 -21.42 8.67 6.21
N ARG A 327 -20.87 8.70 7.43
CA ARG A 327 -21.39 7.91 8.54
C ARG A 327 -22.83 8.29 8.86
N GLN A 328 -23.17 9.58 8.78
CA GLN A 328 -24.54 10.05 8.96
C GLN A 328 -25.46 9.59 7.80
N GLU A 329 -24.99 9.66 6.55
CA GLU A 329 -25.73 9.09 5.40
C GLU A 329 -26.04 7.60 5.61
N ILE A 330 -25.07 6.84 6.15
CA ILE A 330 -25.29 5.43 6.51
C ILE A 330 -26.34 5.30 7.62
N ALA A 331 -26.27 6.12 8.68
CA ALA A 331 -27.25 6.11 9.77
C ALA A 331 -28.67 6.40 9.27
N ASP A 332 -28.82 7.33 8.33
CA ASP A 332 -30.12 7.66 7.75
C ASP A 332 -30.73 6.47 6.99
N ILE A 333 -29.90 5.62 6.37
CA ILE A 333 -30.36 4.35 5.78
C ILE A 333 -30.70 3.33 6.87
N GLU A 334 -29.85 3.17 7.88
CA GLU A 334 -30.07 2.25 9.02
C GLU A 334 -31.39 2.54 9.75
N GLU A 335 -31.75 3.82 9.88
CA GLU A 335 -32.93 4.31 10.59
C GLU A 335 -34.16 4.50 9.67
N GLY A 336 -34.05 4.16 8.38
CA GLY A 336 -35.15 4.25 7.42
C GLY A 336 -35.56 5.67 7.03
N ARG A 337 -34.71 6.68 7.28
CA ARG A 337 -34.89 8.07 6.81
C ARG A 337 -34.55 8.25 5.33
N MET A 338 -33.78 7.33 4.75
CA MET A 338 -33.34 7.37 3.36
C MET A 338 -33.61 6.04 2.66
N ASP A 339 -33.98 6.07 1.37
CA ASP A 339 -34.24 4.86 0.59
C ASP A 339 -32.97 3.99 0.51
N ALA A 340 -33.10 2.69 0.81
CA ALA A 340 -31.95 1.78 0.89
C ALA A 340 -31.27 1.48 -0.47
N ARG A 341 -31.94 1.78 -1.59
CA ARG A 341 -31.46 1.54 -2.96
C ARG A 341 -31.13 2.83 -3.69
N ILE A 342 -31.92 3.88 -3.50
CA ILE A 342 -31.77 5.17 -4.18
C ILE A 342 -31.36 6.25 -3.17
N ASN A 343 -30.08 6.21 -2.81
CA ASN A 343 -29.44 7.15 -1.89
C ASN A 343 -28.09 7.62 -2.45
N PRO A 344 -27.50 8.71 -1.92
CA PRO A 344 -26.24 9.24 -2.42
C PRO A 344 -25.10 8.21 -2.42
N LEU A 345 -25.01 7.32 -1.42
CA LEU A 345 -23.97 6.29 -1.36
C LEU A 345 -24.06 5.28 -2.49
N LYS A 346 -25.26 4.77 -2.79
CA LYS A 346 -25.50 3.80 -3.88
C LYS A 346 -25.37 4.42 -5.26
N MET A 347 -25.62 5.72 -5.35
CA MET A 347 -25.67 6.45 -6.60
C MET A 347 -24.38 7.20 -6.93
N ALA A 348 -23.47 7.29 -5.97
CA ALA A 348 -22.16 7.88 -6.17
C ALA A 348 -21.31 7.07 -7.16
N PRO A 349 -20.41 7.72 -7.92
CA PRO A 349 -20.19 9.16 -7.94
C PRO A 349 -21.22 9.90 -8.79
N HIS A 350 -21.48 11.16 -8.46
CA HIS A 350 -22.41 12.01 -9.21
C HIS A 350 -21.63 12.84 -10.24
N SER A 351 -21.67 12.40 -11.51
CA SER A 351 -21.03 13.12 -12.60
C SER A 351 -21.70 14.46 -12.91
N LEU A 352 -20.97 15.35 -13.57
CA LEU A 352 -21.53 16.63 -14.02
C LEU A 352 -22.79 16.42 -14.87
N ALA A 353 -22.75 15.48 -15.82
CA ALA A 353 -23.90 15.14 -16.67
C ALA A 353 -25.12 14.68 -15.86
N SER A 354 -24.92 13.89 -14.79
CA SER A 354 -26.04 13.49 -13.91
C SER A 354 -26.62 14.66 -13.14
N ILE A 355 -25.79 15.61 -12.68
CA ILE A 355 -26.23 16.75 -11.88
C ILE A 355 -26.92 17.82 -12.74
N THR A 356 -26.46 18.03 -13.98
CA THR A 356 -27.01 19.05 -14.89
C THR A 356 -28.15 18.55 -15.76
N SER A 357 -28.49 17.26 -15.67
CA SER A 357 -29.64 16.69 -16.39
C SER A 357 -30.92 17.49 -16.11
N SER A 358 -31.77 17.68 -17.13
CA SER A 358 -33.09 18.30 -16.94
C SER A 358 -34.00 17.47 -16.03
N THR A 359 -33.78 16.15 -15.97
CA THR A 359 -34.53 15.21 -15.13
C THR A 359 -33.77 14.91 -13.85
N TRP A 360 -34.48 14.91 -12.71
CA TRP A 360 -33.95 14.50 -11.42
C TRP A 360 -35.03 13.75 -10.63
N ASP A 361 -34.89 12.44 -10.55
CA ASP A 361 -35.85 11.49 -10.00
C ASP A 361 -35.33 10.81 -8.71
N ARG A 362 -34.49 11.53 -7.95
CA ARG A 362 -33.84 11.02 -6.74
C ARG A 362 -34.43 11.65 -5.49
N PRO A 363 -34.58 10.91 -4.38
CA PRO A 363 -35.20 11.40 -3.14
C PRO A 363 -34.27 12.28 -2.29
N TYR A 364 -33.28 12.92 -2.91
CA TYR A 364 -32.32 13.83 -2.30
C TYR A 364 -31.94 14.91 -3.31
N SER A 365 -31.49 16.08 -2.85
CA SER A 365 -31.25 17.22 -3.74
C SER A 365 -29.92 17.11 -4.52
N ARG A 366 -29.80 17.90 -5.59
CA ARG A 366 -28.55 18.01 -6.37
C ARG A 366 -27.43 18.63 -5.55
N GLU A 367 -27.76 19.59 -4.70
CA GLU A 367 -26.83 20.21 -3.77
C GLU A 367 -26.27 19.16 -2.80
N TYR A 368 -27.12 18.31 -2.24
CA TYR A 368 -26.66 17.23 -1.36
C TYR A 368 -25.82 16.17 -2.09
N ALA A 369 -26.11 15.95 -3.36
CA ALA A 369 -25.33 15.05 -4.21
C ALA A 369 -23.93 15.60 -4.51
N ALA A 370 -23.81 16.86 -4.94
CA ALA A 370 -22.58 17.44 -5.47
C ALA A 370 -21.78 18.32 -4.49
N PHE A 371 -22.43 18.89 -3.49
CA PHE A 371 -21.87 19.84 -2.51
C PHE A 371 -22.27 19.44 -1.08
N PRO A 372 -21.92 18.22 -0.62
CA PRO A 372 -22.45 17.66 0.61
C PRO A 372 -21.98 18.37 1.89
N LEU A 373 -20.85 19.10 1.85
CA LEU A 373 -20.32 19.88 2.95
C LEU A 373 -19.86 21.27 2.48
N PRO A 374 -19.83 22.29 3.37
CA PRO A 374 -19.54 23.68 3.00
C PRO A 374 -18.16 23.92 2.37
N PHE A 375 -17.19 23.04 2.57
CA PHE A 375 -15.87 23.17 1.93
C PHE A 375 -15.86 22.68 0.47
N VAL A 376 -16.87 21.92 0.04
CA VAL A 376 -17.05 21.53 -1.36
C VAL A 376 -17.77 22.67 -2.05
N ARG A 377 -17.02 23.55 -2.72
CA ARG A 377 -17.56 24.78 -3.33
C ARG A 377 -17.51 24.71 -4.85
N PRO A 378 -18.40 25.43 -5.56
CA PRO A 378 -18.38 25.49 -7.02
C PRO A 378 -17.02 25.87 -7.61
N GLU A 379 -16.29 26.78 -6.96
CA GLU A 379 -14.99 27.30 -7.45
C GLU A 379 -13.87 26.25 -7.41
N THR A 380 -14.00 25.25 -6.53
CA THR A 380 -12.99 24.20 -6.32
C THR A 380 -13.53 22.80 -6.59
N LYS A 381 -14.74 22.68 -7.17
CA LYS A 381 -15.40 21.40 -7.37
C LYS A 381 -14.65 20.57 -8.40
N PHE A 382 -14.10 19.45 -7.96
CA PHE A 382 -13.64 18.40 -8.84
C PHE A 382 -14.82 17.52 -9.23
N TRP A 383 -15.06 17.37 -10.53
CA TRP A 383 -16.17 16.58 -11.06
C TRP A 383 -15.72 15.17 -11.43
N PRO A 384 -16.37 14.12 -10.90
CA PRO A 384 -16.32 12.80 -11.51
C PRO A 384 -16.76 12.91 -12.97
N SER A 385 -15.93 12.47 -13.91
CA SER A 385 -16.21 12.61 -15.35
C SER A 385 -17.27 11.62 -15.83
N ILE A 386 -17.43 10.50 -15.13
CA ILE A 386 -18.39 9.44 -15.43
C ILE A 386 -19.12 9.01 -14.14
N SER A 387 -20.23 8.29 -14.32
CA SER A 387 -20.93 7.62 -13.21
C SER A 387 -20.15 6.37 -12.77
N ARG A 388 -20.72 5.59 -11.85
CA ARG A 388 -20.06 4.36 -11.34
C ARG A 388 -19.75 3.41 -12.49
N ILE A 389 -18.50 2.93 -12.52
CA ILE A 389 -18.01 1.95 -13.48
C ILE A 389 -18.70 0.59 -13.25
N ASP A 390 -18.97 -0.14 -14.32
CA ASP A 390 -19.41 -1.55 -14.27
C ASP A 390 -18.19 -2.44 -14.46
N ASP A 391 -17.67 -2.95 -13.34
CA ASP A 391 -16.45 -3.78 -13.34
C ASP A 391 -16.67 -5.11 -14.09
N ILE A 392 -17.86 -5.72 -13.96
CA ILE A 392 -18.15 -7.06 -14.51
C ILE A 392 -18.33 -6.99 -16.04
N TYR A 393 -19.00 -5.94 -16.53
CA TYR A 393 -19.27 -5.80 -17.96
C TYR A 393 -18.00 -5.75 -18.80
N GLY A 394 -16.98 -5.00 -18.35
CA GLY A 394 -15.71 -4.85 -19.05
C GLY A 394 -14.95 -6.16 -19.20
N ASP A 395 -14.91 -6.98 -18.14
CA ASP A 395 -14.26 -8.30 -18.17
C ASP A 395 -14.98 -9.28 -19.12
N GLN A 396 -16.30 -9.17 -19.24
CA GLN A 396 -17.10 -9.99 -20.15
C GLN A 396 -17.01 -9.54 -21.62
N HIS A 397 -16.67 -8.27 -21.86
CA HIS A 397 -16.62 -7.64 -23.18
C HIS A 397 -15.29 -6.92 -23.39
N LEU A 398 -14.21 -7.70 -23.38
CA LEU A 398 -12.86 -7.17 -23.36
C LEU A 398 -12.52 -6.36 -24.62
N VAL A 399 -12.45 -5.04 -24.48
CA VAL A 399 -12.02 -4.09 -25.52
C VAL A 399 -10.85 -3.29 -24.98
N CYS A 400 -9.63 -3.62 -25.43
CA CYS A 400 -8.38 -3.01 -24.95
C CYS A 400 -7.74 -2.05 -25.96
N THR A 401 -8.48 -1.62 -26.98
CA THR A 401 -8.07 -0.64 -27.99
C THR A 401 -9.16 0.41 -28.13
N CYS A 402 -8.83 1.57 -28.72
CA CYS A 402 -9.82 2.60 -28.97
C CYS A 402 -11.01 2.02 -29.79
N PRO A 403 -12.27 2.17 -29.32
CA PRO A 403 -13.44 1.83 -30.13
C PRO A 403 -13.53 2.73 -31.38
N PRO A 404 -14.39 2.40 -32.35
CA PRO A 404 -14.59 3.23 -33.53
C PRO A 404 -15.15 4.62 -33.17
N MET A 405 -14.99 5.59 -34.09
CA MET A 405 -15.27 7.01 -33.82
C MET A 405 -16.75 7.32 -33.54
N ASP A 406 -17.66 6.49 -34.03
CA ASP A 406 -19.12 6.62 -33.84
C ASP A 406 -19.54 6.52 -32.37
N VAL A 407 -18.80 5.77 -31.55
CA VAL A 407 -19.04 5.66 -30.09
C VAL A 407 -18.80 6.98 -29.36
N TYR A 408 -18.01 7.89 -29.93
CA TYR A 408 -17.72 9.21 -29.35
C TYR A 408 -18.69 10.31 -29.79
N GLU A 409 -19.62 10.02 -30.72
CA GLU A 409 -20.64 10.99 -31.11
C GLU A 409 -21.52 11.34 -29.89
N SER A 410 -21.70 12.64 -29.65
CA SER A 410 -22.48 13.12 -28.52
C SER A 410 -23.96 12.72 -28.70
N PRO A 411 -24.59 12.04 -27.72
CA PRO A 411 -26.02 11.76 -27.79
C PRO A 411 -26.87 13.04 -27.65
N TYR A 412 -26.24 14.18 -27.36
CA TYR A 412 -26.88 15.49 -27.20
C TYR A 412 -26.76 16.37 -28.44
N GLU A 413 -26.05 15.93 -29.48
CA GLU A 413 -26.06 16.64 -30.77
C GLU A 413 -27.23 16.14 -31.62
N GLU A 414 -28.20 17.01 -31.88
CA GLU A 414 -29.18 16.75 -32.94
C GLU A 414 -28.44 16.67 -34.27
N LYS A 415 -28.51 15.52 -34.95
CA LYS A 415 -28.08 15.41 -36.34
C LYS A 415 -28.88 16.46 -37.12
N ARG A 416 -28.21 17.54 -37.54
CA ARG A 416 -28.79 18.49 -38.51
C ARG A 416 -29.29 17.65 -39.67
N ALA A 417 -30.61 17.63 -39.88
CA ALA A 417 -31.19 17.01 -41.05
C ALA A 417 -30.51 17.63 -42.28
N SER A 418 -29.68 16.85 -42.97
CA SER A 418 -29.13 17.24 -44.25
C SER A 418 -30.30 17.32 -45.22
N SER A 419 -30.63 18.54 -45.65
CA SER A 419 -31.57 18.86 -46.73
C SER A 419 -31.17 18.22 -48.04
#